data_AF-Q3IEK5-F1
#
_entry.id   AF-Q3IEK5-F1
#
_cell.length_a   1.000
_cell.length_b   1.000
_cell.length_c   1.000
_cell.angle_alpha   90.00
_cell.angle_beta   90.00
_cell.angle_gamma   90.00
#
_symmetry.space_group_name_H-M   'P 1'
#
loop_
_entity.id
_entity.type
_entity.pdbx_description
1 polymer ?
#
loop_
_entity_poly.entity_id
_entity_poly.type
_entity_poly.pdbx_seq_one_letter_code
_entity_poly.pdbx_strand_id
1 'polypeptide(L)'
;MSKISKTLINKLKKQAKQQSKISERTLTQIQDEIARNYGYLNWRTFISYQGRGAVTIAEAEDWFRSNFEAAANLSRANIFVEEPHEIFDIFQEHFDFALDYDDGGRMVELAINLAEEDAWSYSTGNTLEEMS
;
A
#
# COMPACT_ATOMS: atom_id res chain seq x y z
N MET A 1 -10.76 -14.13 -8.92
CA MET A 1 -9.39 -14.54 -8.53
C MET A 1 -9.34 -16.04 -8.23
N SER A 2 -8.29 -16.75 -8.67
CA SER A 2 -8.08 -18.16 -8.34
C SER A 2 -7.75 -18.29 -6.84
N LYS A 3 -8.39 -19.23 -6.14
CA LYS A 3 -8.15 -19.45 -4.71
C LYS A 3 -6.74 -19.99 -4.51
N ILE A 4 -5.95 -19.34 -3.65
CA ILE A 4 -4.62 -19.83 -3.26
C ILE A 4 -4.79 -21.19 -2.57
N SER A 5 -4.15 -22.22 -3.11
CA SER A 5 -4.28 -23.57 -2.55
C SER A 5 -3.55 -23.69 -1.21
N LYS A 6 -4.10 -24.50 -0.29
CA LYS A 6 -3.44 -24.83 0.99
C LYS A 6 -2.04 -25.43 0.77
N THR A 7 -1.86 -26.19 -0.31
CA THR A 7 -0.56 -26.77 -0.71
C THR A 7 0.47 -25.69 -1.02
N LEU A 8 0.09 -24.66 -1.80
CA LEU A 8 0.96 -23.53 -2.11
C LEU A 8 1.33 -22.76 -0.84
N ILE A 9 0.35 -22.45 0.02
CA ILE A 9 0.59 -21.75 1.30
C ILE A 9 1.60 -22.53 2.16
N ASN A 10 1.43 -23.84 2.29
CA ASN A 10 2.35 -24.67 3.08
C ASN A 10 3.76 -24.72 2.48
N LYS A 11 3.89 -24.72 1.15
CA LYS A 11 5.19 -24.63 0.47
C LYS A 11 5.88 -23.30 0.78
N LEU A 12 5.16 -22.19 0.64
CA LEU A 12 5.70 -20.85 0.88
C LEU A 12 6.06 -20.63 2.35
N LYS A 13 5.26 -21.16 3.31
CA LYS A 13 5.63 -21.18 4.74
C LYS A 13 6.95 -21.88 5.01
N LYS A 14 7.19 -23.03 4.36
CA LYS A 14 8.45 -23.77 4.50
C LYS A 14 9.62 -22.99 3.92
N GLN A 15 9.43 -22.38 2.75
CA GLN A 15 10.45 -21.53 2.11
C GLN A 15 10.82 -20.34 3.00
N ALA A 16 9.83 -19.58 3.50
CA ALA A 16 10.07 -18.44 4.37
C ALA A 16 10.87 -18.83 5.64
N LYS A 17 10.51 -19.96 6.26
CA LYS A 17 11.21 -20.49 7.45
C LYS A 17 12.63 -20.95 7.16
N GLN A 18 12.93 -21.41 5.95
CA GLN A 18 14.30 -21.76 5.56
C GLN A 18 15.13 -20.50 5.33
N GLN A 19 14.57 -19.51 4.65
CA GLN A 19 15.22 -18.24 4.36
C GLN A 19 15.49 -17.43 5.64
N SER A 20 14.58 -17.47 6.63
CA SER A 20 14.76 -16.77 7.91
C SER A 20 15.89 -17.33 8.78
N LYS A 21 16.46 -18.50 8.44
CA LYS A 21 17.62 -19.07 9.15
C LYS A 21 18.96 -18.55 8.63
N ILE A 22 18.96 -17.97 7.43
CA ILE A 22 20.17 -17.57 6.71
C ILE A 22 20.15 -16.08 6.35
N SER A 23 19.08 -15.36 6.70
CA SER A 23 18.90 -13.94 6.46
C SER A 23 18.83 -13.21 7.81
N GLU A 24 19.29 -11.96 7.84
CA GLU A 24 19.12 -11.06 8.99
C GLU A 24 17.66 -10.60 9.15
N ARG A 25 16.81 -10.82 8.14
CA ARG A 25 15.39 -10.47 8.16
C ARG A 25 14.59 -11.44 9.01
N THR A 26 13.60 -10.90 9.70
CA THR A 26 12.63 -11.68 10.47
C THR A 26 11.78 -12.57 9.56
N LEU A 27 11.18 -13.61 10.14
CA LEU A 27 10.26 -14.49 9.42
C LEU A 27 9.08 -13.72 8.82
N THR A 28 8.57 -12.71 9.54
CA THR A 28 7.45 -11.86 9.10
C THR A 28 7.84 -11.03 7.88
N GLN A 29 8.97 -10.32 7.92
CA GLN A 29 9.49 -9.54 6.79
C GLN A 29 9.64 -10.38 5.51
N ILE A 30 10.15 -11.61 5.62
CA ILE A 30 10.29 -12.54 4.49
C ILE A 30 8.92 -12.99 3.98
N GLN A 31 7.99 -13.29 4.89
CA GLN A 31 6.63 -13.68 4.54
C GLN A 31 5.89 -12.56 3.81
N ASP A 32 6.03 -11.32 4.25
CA ASP A 32 5.40 -10.17 3.62
C ASP A 32 6.02 -9.87 2.26
N GLU A 33 7.34 -10.01 2.10
CA GLU A 33 7.98 -9.95 0.78
C GLU A 33 7.44 -11.02 -0.17
N ILE A 34 7.26 -12.25 0.30
CA ILE A 34 6.63 -13.30 -0.52
C ILE A 34 5.21 -12.89 -0.91
N ALA A 35 4.39 -12.38 0.01
CA ALA A 35 3.03 -11.93 -0.31
C ALA A 35 3.01 -10.81 -1.36
N ARG A 36 3.90 -9.83 -1.22
CA ARG A 36 4.07 -8.71 -2.15
C ARG A 36 4.46 -9.17 -3.56
N ASN A 37 5.30 -10.21 -3.67
CA ASN A 37 5.61 -10.83 -4.96
C ASN A 37 4.41 -11.47 -5.66
N TYR A 38 3.34 -11.75 -4.92
CA TYR A 38 2.06 -12.25 -5.45
C TYR A 38 1.00 -11.14 -5.61
N GLY A 39 1.35 -9.88 -5.35
CA GLY A 39 0.46 -8.72 -5.49
C GLY A 39 -0.42 -8.42 -4.27
N TYR A 40 -0.15 -9.05 -3.12
CA TYR A 40 -0.92 -8.86 -1.89
C TYR A 40 -0.24 -7.88 -0.93
N LEU A 41 -1.05 -7.22 -0.09
CA LEU A 41 -0.54 -6.24 0.89
C LEU A 41 0.52 -6.84 1.82
N ASN A 42 0.20 -7.96 2.47
CA ASN A 42 1.10 -8.64 3.38
C ASN A 42 0.77 -10.14 3.45
N TRP A 43 1.54 -10.87 4.24
CA TRP A 43 1.33 -12.30 4.43
C TRP A 43 -0.03 -12.63 4.99
N ARG A 44 -0.55 -11.81 5.90
CA ARG A 44 -1.87 -12.01 6.51
C ARG A 44 -2.98 -11.89 5.47
N THR A 45 -2.96 -10.89 4.60
CA THR A 45 -3.94 -10.72 3.51
C THR A 45 -3.76 -11.78 2.42
N PHE A 46 -2.52 -12.21 2.18
CA PHE A 46 -2.22 -13.30 1.25
C PHE A 46 -2.75 -14.65 1.72
N ILE A 47 -2.71 -14.95 3.02
CA ILE A 47 -3.16 -16.23 3.58
C ILE A 47 -4.56 -16.18 4.21
N SER A 48 -5.17 -15.00 4.38
CA SER A 48 -6.47 -14.86 5.01
C SER A 48 -7.56 -15.47 4.13
N TYR A 49 -8.22 -16.47 4.70
CA TYR A 49 -9.45 -17.02 4.16
C TYR A 49 -10.56 -16.82 5.19
N GLN A 50 -11.58 -16.07 4.77
CA GLN A 50 -12.83 -15.64 5.44
C GLN A 50 -12.77 -14.39 6.34
N GLY A 51 -13.57 -13.39 5.96
CA GLY A 51 -14.02 -12.29 6.82
C GLY A 51 -13.60 -10.88 6.40
N ARG A 52 -12.40 -10.70 5.82
CA ARG A 52 -11.89 -9.37 5.41
C ARG A 52 -11.27 -9.32 4.01
N GLY A 53 -11.44 -10.39 3.23
CA GLY A 53 -10.86 -10.49 1.89
C GLY A 53 -9.35 -10.64 1.89
N ALA A 54 -8.81 -11.14 0.79
CA ALA A 54 -7.42 -10.93 0.46
C ALA A 54 -7.36 -9.58 -0.23
N VAL A 55 -6.52 -8.67 0.27
CA VAL A 55 -6.37 -7.33 -0.30
C VAL A 55 -5.08 -7.30 -1.09
N THR A 56 -5.22 -6.93 -2.35
CA THR A 56 -4.14 -6.67 -3.30
C THR A 56 -3.71 -5.22 -3.23
N ILE A 57 -2.50 -4.94 -3.69
CA ILE A 57 -1.98 -3.57 -3.78
C ILE A 57 -2.90 -2.71 -4.68
N ALA A 58 -3.41 -3.28 -5.78
CA ALA A 58 -4.36 -2.61 -6.67
C ALA A 58 -5.69 -2.28 -5.97
N GLU A 59 -6.22 -3.17 -5.12
CA GLU A 59 -7.44 -2.88 -4.36
C GLU A 59 -7.22 -1.77 -3.32
N ALA A 60 -6.02 -1.66 -2.74
CA ALA A 60 -5.67 -0.53 -1.87
C ALA A 60 -5.57 0.77 -2.65
N GLU A 61 -4.94 0.76 -3.82
CA GLU A 61 -4.87 1.91 -4.73
C GLU A 61 -6.26 2.38 -5.16
N ASP A 62 -7.11 1.47 -5.67
CA ASP A 62 -8.47 1.78 -6.11
C ASP A 62 -9.32 2.38 -4.98
N TRP A 63 -9.19 1.83 -3.77
CA TRP A 63 -9.84 2.37 -2.58
C TRP A 63 -9.37 3.79 -2.28
N PHE A 64 -8.05 4.03 -2.27
CA PHE A 64 -7.49 5.35 -1.97
C PHE A 64 -7.99 6.38 -2.97
N ARG A 65 -7.86 6.10 -4.27
CA ARG A 65 -8.35 6.98 -5.34
C ARG A 65 -9.85 7.27 -5.19
N SER A 66 -10.66 6.25 -4.96
CA SER A 66 -12.12 6.44 -4.82
C SER A 66 -12.53 7.35 -3.66
N ASN A 67 -11.76 7.38 -2.56
CA ASN A 67 -12.09 8.15 -1.36
C ASN A 67 -11.48 9.56 -1.37
N PHE A 68 -10.32 9.73 -2.00
CA PHE A 68 -9.57 10.98 -1.94
C PHE A 68 -9.57 11.75 -3.27
N GLU A 69 -9.63 11.09 -4.44
CA GLU A 69 -9.66 11.75 -5.76
C GLU A 69 -11.02 12.42 -6.03
N ALA A 70 -12.12 11.78 -5.62
CA ALA A 70 -13.46 12.39 -5.69
C ALA A 70 -13.60 13.58 -4.73
N ALA A 71 -12.93 13.54 -3.57
CA ALA A 71 -12.94 14.61 -2.60
C ALA A 71 -12.10 15.82 -3.06
N ALA A 72 -10.90 15.58 -3.62
CA ALA A 72 -10.02 16.62 -4.17
C ALA A 72 -10.71 17.50 -5.23
N ASN A 73 -11.58 16.90 -6.04
CA ASN A 73 -12.31 17.61 -7.10
C ASN A 73 -13.51 18.46 -6.60
N LEU A 74 -13.96 18.30 -5.35
CA LEU A 74 -15.22 18.89 -4.86
C LEU A 74 -15.06 20.02 -3.83
N SER A 75 -13.89 20.19 -3.21
CA SER A 75 -13.72 21.07 -2.05
C SER A 75 -12.39 21.85 -2.12
N ARG A 76 -12.46 23.19 -2.06
CA ARG A 76 -11.31 24.11 -1.92
C ARG A 76 -10.56 23.97 -0.58
N ALA A 77 -10.94 23.03 0.28
CA ALA A 77 -10.48 22.97 1.68
C ALA A 77 -9.81 21.64 2.05
N ASN A 78 -9.40 20.81 1.08
CA ASN A 78 -9.03 19.44 1.41
C ASN A 78 -7.58 19.25 1.84
N ILE A 79 -7.44 18.26 2.72
CA ILE A 79 -6.25 17.73 3.35
C ILE A 79 -5.24 17.37 2.24
N PHE A 80 -4.21 18.20 2.12
CA PHE A 80 -3.05 17.93 1.29
C PHE A 80 -2.26 16.84 2.01
N VAL A 81 -2.30 15.63 1.44
CA VAL A 81 -1.42 14.55 1.88
C VAL A 81 -0.26 14.55 0.90
N GLU A 82 0.76 15.35 1.20
CA GLU A 82 1.92 15.54 0.32
C GLU A 82 3.02 14.52 0.62
N GLU A 83 3.03 13.95 1.84
CA GLU A 83 4.08 13.07 2.26
C GLU A 83 3.70 11.59 2.08
N PRO A 84 4.56 10.78 1.44
CA PRO A 84 4.35 9.33 1.33
C PRO A 84 4.08 8.64 2.68
N HIS A 85 4.66 9.16 3.77
CA HIS A 85 4.43 8.63 5.12
C HIS A 85 2.98 8.84 5.57
N GLU A 86 2.38 10.00 5.28
CA GLU A 86 0.99 10.27 5.63
C GLU A 86 0.02 9.41 4.79
N ILE A 87 0.31 9.20 3.50
CA ILE A 87 -0.45 8.27 2.65
C ILE A 87 -0.34 6.84 3.20
N PHE A 88 0.85 6.43 3.63
CA PHE A 88 1.08 5.13 4.23
C PHE A 88 0.32 4.94 5.54
N ASP A 89 0.29 5.94 6.41
CA ASP A 89 -0.47 5.94 7.67
C ASP A 89 -1.97 5.78 7.39
N ILE A 90 -2.51 6.48 6.38
CA ILE A 90 -3.91 6.33 5.94
C ILE A 90 -4.18 4.87 5.50
N PHE A 91 -3.27 4.28 4.73
CA PHE A 91 -3.39 2.87 4.38
C PHE A 91 -3.37 1.98 5.62
N GLN A 92 -2.55 2.27 6.63
CA GLN A 92 -2.43 1.46 7.84
C GLN A 92 -3.68 1.52 8.72
N GLU A 93 -4.35 2.68 8.76
CA GLU A 93 -5.64 2.85 9.42
C GLU A 93 -6.75 2.01 8.77
N HIS A 94 -6.71 1.87 7.45
CA HIS A 94 -7.78 1.20 6.70
C HIS A 94 -7.51 -0.29 6.45
N PHE A 95 -6.27 -0.63 6.13
CA PHE A 95 -5.80 -1.97 5.84
C PHE A 95 -4.81 -2.38 6.94
N ASP A 96 -5.21 -3.33 7.80
CA ASP A 96 -4.33 -3.93 8.81
C ASP A 96 -3.24 -4.77 8.13
N PHE A 97 -2.17 -4.10 7.71
CA PHE A 97 -1.00 -4.74 7.12
C PHE A 97 0.17 -4.94 8.09
N ALA A 98 0.06 -4.48 9.35
CA ALA A 98 1.00 -4.75 10.44
C ALA A 98 2.49 -4.55 10.10
N LEU A 99 2.81 -3.49 9.34
CA LEU A 99 4.17 -3.12 8.95
C LEU A 99 4.38 -1.65 9.24
N ASP A 100 5.60 -1.30 9.65
CA ASP A 100 6.05 0.08 9.68
C ASP A 100 6.40 0.54 8.26
N TYR A 101 6.50 1.87 8.06
CA TYR A 101 6.85 2.45 6.76
C TYR A 101 8.11 1.82 6.18
N ASP A 102 9.21 1.75 6.93
CA ASP A 102 10.49 1.19 6.45
C ASP A 102 10.41 -0.28 5.99
N ASP A 103 9.41 -1.03 6.47
CA ASP A 103 9.16 -2.43 6.12
C ASP A 103 8.00 -2.63 5.12
N GLY A 104 7.32 -1.53 4.74
CA GLY A 104 6.09 -1.53 3.95
C GLY A 104 6.28 -1.96 2.49
N GLY A 105 7.51 -1.89 1.96
CA GLY A 105 7.87 -2.40 0.63
C GLY A 105 6.98 -1.82 -0.47
N ARG A 106 6.25 -2.68 -1.20
CA ARG A 106 5.32 -2.27 -2.27
C ARG A 106 4.25 -1.26 -1.83
N MET A 107 3.87 -1.23 -0.56
CA MET A 107 2.92 -0.24 -0.05
C MET A 107 3.55 1.14 0.11
N VAL A 108 4.84 1.20 0.44
CA VAL A 108 5.61 2.44 0.39
C VAL A 108 5.79 2.89 -1.04
N GLU A 109 6.12 1.98 -1.96
CA GLU A 109 6.20 2.31 -3.40
C GLU A 109 4.88 2.91 -3.90
N LEU A 110 3.74 2.32 -3.51
CA LEU A 110 2.42 2.87 -3.83
C LEU A 110 2.21 4.26 -3.21
N ALA A 111 2.53 4.44 -1.93
CA ALA A 111 2.39 5.72 -1.25
C ALA A 111 3.28 6.82 -1.88
N ILE A 112 4.52 6.48 -2.27
CA ILE A 112 5.42 7.37 -3.00
C ILE A 112 4.82 7.74 -4.34
N ASN A 113 4.37 6.77 -5.15
CA ASN A 113 3.78 7.04 -6.46
C ASN A 113 2.53 7.92 -6.34
N LEU A 114 1.66 7.67 -5.35
CA LEU A 114 0.46 8.47 -5.12
C LEU A 114 0.77 9.91 -4.67
N ALA A 115 1.87 10.12 -3.94
CA ALA A 115 2.34 11.45 -3.58
C ALA A 115 2.98 12.17 -4.78
N GLU A 116 3.73 11.45 -5.62
CA GLU A 116 4.44 12.00 -6.80
C GLU A 116 3.52 12.26 -8.00
N GLU A 117 2.33 11.68 -8.06
CA GLU A 117 1.41 11.73 -9.23
C GLU A 117 0.77 13.11 -9.52
N ASP A 118 1.19 14.20 -8.87
CA ASP A 118 0.92 15.61 -9.23
C ASP A 118 -0.57 16.04 -9.33
N ALA A 119 -1.54 15.15 -9.05
CA ALA A 119 -2.97 15.48 -9.02
C ALA A 119 -3.39 16.28 -7.77
N TRP A 120 -2.49 16.45 -6.81
CA TRP A 120 -2.71 17.18 -5.56
C TRP A 120 -2.15 18.60 -5.58
N SER A 121 -1.30 18.95 -6.56
CA SER A 121 -0.42 20.12 -6.54
C SER A 121 -0.84 21.27 -7.48
N TYR A 122 -2.12 21.48 -7.80
CA TYR A 122 -2.52 22.70 -8.54
C TYR A 122 -3.81 23.35 -8.02
N SER A 123 -3.70 24.12 -6.93
CA SER A 123 -4.57 25.30 -6.73
C SER A 123 -3.98 26.41 -5.85
N THR A 124 -2.77 26.86 -6.16
CA THR A 124 -2.44 28.30 -6.02
C THR A 124 -2.33 28.84 -7.45
N GLY A 125 -3.43 29.20 -8.12
CA GLY A 125 -4.05 30.48 -7.85
C GLY A 125 -3.13 31.64 -8.25
N ASN A 126 -3.13 31.99 -9.54
CA ASN A 126 -2.75 33.29 -10.10
C ASN A 126 -1.48 33.99 -9.56
N THR A 127 -0.42 33.99 -10.37
CA THR A 127 0.31 35.24 -10.67
C THR A 127 0.13 35.58 -12.15
N LEU A 128 -1.07 36.10 -12.44
CA LEU A 128 -1.32 36.98 -13.58
C LEU A 128 -0.71 38.35 -13.24
N GLU A 129 0.62 38.47 -13.19
CA GLU A 129 1.27 39.79 -13.02
C GLU A 129 2.76 39.80 -13.42
N GLU A 130 3.11 39.38 -14.64
CA GLU A 130 4.37 39.81 -15.30
C GLU A 130 4.15 40.03 -16.81
N MET A 131 3.07 40.73 -17.18
CA MET A 131 2.95 41.42 -18.47
C MET A 131 2.46 42.86 -18.28
N SER A 132 3.25 43.64 -17.55
CA SER A 132 3.15 45.10 -17.50
C SER A 132 4.53 45.73 -17.58
#